data_AF-A0A520CE58-F1
#
_entry.id   AF-A0A520CE58-F1
#
_cell.length_a   1.000
_cell.length_b   1.000
_cell.length_c   1.000
_cell.angle_alpha   90.00
_cell.angle_beta   90.00
_cell.angle_gamma   90.00
#
_symmetry.space_group_name_H-M   'P 1'
#
loop_
_entity.id
_entity.type
_entity.pdbx_description
1 polymer ?
#
loop_
_entity_poly.entity_id
_entity_poly.type
_entity_poly.pdbx_seq_one_letter_code
_entity_poly.pdbx_strand_id
1 'polypeptide(L)' 'MEKIITQLQSKYNNEIDRIETIDKSEISIVLNNGVDSAAFSQELQNHLVEIIDELTILQINIVDAKGNVKDRFATNQ' A
#
# COMPACT_ATOMS: atom_id res chain seq x y z
N MET A 1 6.03 9.29 6.63
CA MET A 1 4.80 8.47 6.53
C MET A 1 3.67 9.24 5.87
N GLU A 2 3.23 10.37 6.43
CA GLU A 2 2.11 11.17 5.90
C GLU A 2 2.25 11.50 4.40
N LYS A 3 3.41 11.98 3.96
CA LYS A 3 3.70 12.25 2.53
C LYS A 3 3.56 11.01 1.63
N ILE A 4 3.91 9.81 2.13
CA ILE A 4 3.79 8.56 1.38
C ILE A 4 2.31 8.19 1.23
N ILE A 5 1.55 8.26 2.33
CA ILE A 5 0.11 8.00 2.34
C ILE A 5 -0.62 8.92 1.36
N THR A 6 -0.34 10.23 1.40
CA THR A 6 -0.95 11.20 0.49
C THR A 6 -0.64 10.89 -0.98
N GLN A 7 0.59 10.50 -1.29
CA GLN A 7 0.98 10.12 -2.65
C GLN A 7 0.28 8.83 -3.12
N LEU A 8 0.19 7.82 -2.25
CA LEU A 8 -0.51 6.58 -2.54
C LEU A 8 -1.99 6.81 -2.78
N GLN A 9 -2.67 7.57 -1.90
CA GLN A 9 -4.07 7.91 -2.05
C GLN A 9 -4.33 8.73 -3.32
N SER A 10 -3.42 9.64 -3.69
CA SER A 10 -3.57 10.41 -4.92
C SER A 10 -3.37 9.58 -6.18
N LYS A 11 -2.46 8.60 -6.16
CA LYS A 11 -2.16 7.76 -7.34
C LYS A 11 -3.20 6.66 -7.55
N TYR A 12 -3.74 6.11 -6.47
CA TYR A 12 -4.66 4.96 -6.48
C TYR A 12 -6.02 5.31 -5.87
N ASN A 13 -6.54 6.50 -6.18
CA ASN A 13 -7.75 7.03 -5.54
C ASN A 13 -9.03 6.21 -5.82
N ASN A 14 -9.04 5.40 -6.88
CA ASN A 14 -10.18 4.56 -7.25
C ASN A 14 -10.05 3.14 -6.68
N GLU A 15 -8.83 2.72 -6.33
CA GLU A 15 -8.51 1.38 -5.86
C GLU A 15 -8.42 1.31 -4.32
N ILE A 16 -8.00 2.39 -3.67
CA ILE A 16 -7.83 2.46 -2.22
C ILE A 16 -9.09 3.05 -1.56
N ASP A 17 -9.68 2.31 -0.63
CA ASP A 17 -10.72 2.82 0.29
C ASP A 17 -10.06 3.70 1.36
N ARG A 18 -9.05 3.14 2.04
CA ARG A 18 -8.31 3.85 3.09
C ARG A 18 -6.92 3.24 3.32
N ILE A 19 -6.05 4.02 3.97
CA ILE A 19 -4.75 3.56 4.44
C ILE A 19 -4.69 3.74 5.95
N GLU A 20 -4.36 2.66 6.66
CA GLU A 20 -4.22 2.63 8.10
C GLU A 20 -2.74 2.55 8.45
N THR A 21 -2.26 3.43 9.34
CA THR A 21 -0.91 3.29 9.90
C THR A 21 -0.97 2.33 11.07
N ILE A 22 -0.26 1.21 10.97
CA ILE A 22 -0.19 0.19 12.03
C ILE A 22 0.95 0.53 13.00
N ASP A 23 2.10 0.93 12.46
CA ASP A 23 3.26 1.41 13.22
C ASP A 23 4.10 2.38 12.37
N LYS A 24 5.19 2.91 12.92
CA LYS A 24 6.11 3.88 12.29
C LYS A 24 6.65 3.44 10.93
N SER A 25 6.71 2.13 10.68
CA SER A 25 7.22 1.52 9.44
C SER A 25 6.24 0.49 8.88
N GLU A 26 4.96 0.54 9.25
CA GLU A 26 3.96 -0.41 8.74
C GLU A 26 2.63 0.27 8.43
N ILE A 27 2.12 0.02 7.23
CA ILE A 27 0.80 0.47 6.79
C ILE A 27 -0.04 -0.69 6.27
N SER A 28 -1.35 -0.56 6.39
CA SER A 28 -2.33 -1.42 5.76
C SER A 28 -3.13 -0.62 4.74
N ILE A 29 -3.14 -1.07 3.49
CA ILE A 29 -3.91 -0.48 2.41
C ILE A 29 -5.17 -1.32 2.23
N VAL A 30 -6.32 -0.72 2.54
CA VAL A 30 -7.63 -1.34 2.36
C VAL A 30 -8.14 -0.99 0.97
N LEU A 31 -8.40 -2.00 0.16
CA LEU A 31 -8.86 -1.84 -1.21
C LEU A 31 -10.37 -1.73 -1.31
N ASN A 32 -10.83 -0.98 -2.31
CA ASN A 32 -12.23 -0.93 -2.70
C ASN A 32 -12.72 -2.30 -3.17
N ASN A 33 -14.03 -2.52 -3.06
CA ASN A 33 -14.63 -3.77 -3.50
C ASN A 33 -14.49 -3.96 -5.02
N GLY A 34 -14.11 -5.15 -5.46
CA GLY A 34 -13.90 -5.47 -6.88
C GLY A 34 -12.49 -5.17 -7.42
N VAL A 35 -11.62 -4.58 -6.61
CA VAL A 35 -10.19 -4.42 -6.96
C VAL A 35 -9.49 -5.76 -6.85
N ASP A 36 -8.71 -6.12 -7.87
CA ASP A 36 -7.84 -7.29 -7.84
C ASP A 36 -6.60 -6.97 -6.99
N SER A 37 -6.53 -7.56 -5.79
CA SER A 37 -5.45 -7.35 -4.85
C SER A 37 -4.08 -7.79 -5.38
N ALA A 38 -4.02 -8.82 -6.22
CA ALA A 38 -2.75 -9.33 -6.75
C ALA A 38 -2.20 -8.38 -7.82
N ALA A 39 -3.06 -7.94 -8.74
CA ALA A 39 -2.69 -6.94 -9.75
C ALA A 39 -2.27 -5.62 -9.08
N PHE A 40 -3.07 -5.15 -8.12
CA PHE A 40 -2.77 -3.94 -7.35
C PHE A 40 -1.43 -4.04 -6.61
N SER A 41 -1.17 -5.16 -5.92
CA SER A 41 0.08 -5.35 -5.19
C SER A 41 1.31 -5.28 -6.10
N GLN A 42 1.24 -5.91 -7.27
CA GLN A 42 2.33 -5.89 -8.24
C GLN A 42 2.56 -4.47 -8.80
N GLU A 43 1.51 -3.75 -9.16
CA GLU A 43 1.61 -2.37 -9.64
C GLU A 43 2.15 -1.44 -8.55
N LEU A 44 1.70 -1.62 -7.32
CA LEU A 44 2.19 -0.86 -6.19
C LEU A 44 3.68 -1.11 -5.99
N GLN A 45 4.14 -2.36 -5.95
CA GLN A 45 5.57 -2.68 -5.81
C GLN A 45 6.41 -2.01 -6.91
N ASN A 46 5.94 -2.04 -8.16
CA ASN A 46 6.65 -1.43 -9.29
C ASN A 46 6.76 0.09 -9.18
N HIS A 47 5.73 0.77 -8.65
CA HIS A 47 5.71 2.22 -8.51
C HIS A 47 6.27 2.73 -7.18
N LEU A 48 6.33 1.87 -6.16
CA LEU A 48 6.68 2.30 -4.82
C LEU A 48 8.11 2.84 -4.74
N VAL A 49 9.01 2.28 -5.55
CA VAL A 49 10.40 2.77 -5.72
C VAL A 49 10.48 4.22 -6.22
N GLU A 50 9.42 4.74 -6.84
CA GLU A 50 9.33 6.15 -7.27
C GLU A 50 8.80 7.07 -6.17
N ILE A 51 8.13 6.50 -5.16
CA ILE A 51 7.39 7.23 -4.11
C ILE A 51 8.22 7.38 -2.84
N ILE A 52 9.07 6.39 -2.54
CA ILE A 52 9.85 6.32 -1.30
C ILE A 52 11.34 6.49 -1.58
N ASP A 53 12.06 7.09 -0.63
CA ASP A 53 13.52 7.14 -0.69
C ASP A 53 14.11 5.73 -0.48
N GLU A 54 15.27 5.42 -1.09
CA GLU A 54 15.94 4.11 -1.03
C GLU A 54 16.21 3.60 0.41
N LEU A 55 16.33 4.50 1.38
CA LEU A 55 16.55 4.17 2.80
C LEU A 55 15.25 3.93 3.58
N THR A 56 14.10 4.13 2.96
CA THR A 56 12.80 3.98 3.61
C THR A 56 12.48 2.51 3.81
N ILE A 57 12.43 2.08 5.08
CA ILE A 57 11.94 0.75 5.47
C ILE A 57 10.45 0.88 5.77
N LEU A 58 9.62 0.22 4.95
CA LEU A 58 8.18 0.22 5.07
C LEU A 58 7.63 -1.18 4.74
N GLN A 59 6.85 -1.73 5.68
CA GLN A 59 6.02 -2.91 5.46
C GLN A 59 4.63 -2.46 5.01
N ILE A 60 4.12 -3.08 3.95
CA ILE A 60 2.79 -2.80 3.41
C ILE A 60 1.97 -4.07 3.45
N ASN A 61 0.80 -4.01 4.07
CA ASN A 61 -0.24 -5.03 3.99
C ASN A 61 -1.29 -4.61 2.96
N ILE A 62 -1.64 -5.51 2.05
CA ILE A 62 -2.78 -5.33 1.13
C ILE A 62 -3.98 -6.06 1.71
N VAL A 63 -5.05 -5.32 1.98
CA VAL A 63 -6.24 -5.82 2.65
C VAL A 63 -7.44 -5.68 1.72
N ASP A 64 -8.21 -6.75 1.52
CA ASP A 64 -9.44 -6.68 0.74
C ASP A 64 -10.54 -5.90 1.49
N ALA A 65 -11.62 -5.53 0.79
CA ALA A 65 -12.77 -4.84 1.37
C ALA A 65 -13.46 -5.60 2.52
N LYS A 66 -13.13 -6.88 2.73
CA LYS A 66 -13.65 -7.73 3.82
C LYS A 66 -12.70 -7.78 5.02
N GLY A 67 -11.57 -7.08 4.97
CA GLY A 67 -10.58 -7.06 6.04
C GLY A 67 -9.57 -8.20 6.00
N ASN A 68 -9.53 -9.00 4.93
CA ASN A 68 -8.55 -10.08 4.81
C ASN A 68 -7.25 -9.57 4.19
N VAL A 69 -6.13 -9.87 4.82
CA VAL A 69 -4.81 -9.66 4.22
C VAL A 69 -4.67 -10.60 3.02
N LYS A 70 -4.42 -10.02 1.84
CA LYS A 70 -4.19 -10.73 0.58
C LYS A 70 -2.74 -10.81 0.21
N ASP A 71 -1.97 -9.78 0.55
CA ASP A 71 -0.55 -9.73 0.27
C ASP A 71 0.19 -8.87 1.31
N ARG A 72 1.50 -9.09 1.42
CA ARG A 72 2.40 -8.32 2.28
C ARG A 72 3.79 -8.29 1.66
N PHE A 73 4.38 -7.11 1.61
CA PHE A 73 5.76 -6.93 1.18
C PHE A 73 6.45 -5.79 1.94
N ALA A 74 7.77 -5.75 1.86
CA ALA A 74 8.61 -4.71 2.46
C ALA A 74 9.50 -4.08 1.37
N THR A 75 9.84 -2.80 1.54
CA THR A 75 10.50 -1.98 0.52
C THR A 75 12.00 -2.18 0.37
N ASN A 76 12.63 -2.96 1.23
CA ASN A 76 14.10 -3.05 1.29
C ASN A 76 14.61 -4.45 1.70
N GLN A 77 14.02 -5.51 1.15
CA GLN A 77 14.51 -6.89 1.28
C GLN A 77 14.64 -7.58 -0.08
#